data_AF-H0ETA4-F1
#
_entry.id   AF-H0ETA4-F1
#
_cell.length_a   1.000
_cell.length_b   1.000
_cell.length_c   1.000
_cell.angle_alpha   90.00
_cell.angle_beta   90.00
_cell.angle_gamma   90.00
#
_symmetry.space_group_name_H-M   'P 1'
#
loop_
_entity.id
_entity.type
_entity.pdbx_description
1 polymer ?
#
loop_
_entity_poly.entity_id
_entity_poly.type
_entity_poly.pdbx_seq_one_letter_code
_entity_poly.pdbx_strand_id
1 'polypeptide(L)'
;MLSSHTYWNLDGFANNETATALNHSLWLPYGGQRIDTDPILIPTGDILANQPGSLNDFYTTPKQIGANFSNPDLLGNCGNNCTGYDTCYLTNRIAPYDWTAGETPVARLRSAWSGIQVDVFTDQDAFQIYSCGGQNGSMALKSTQGLHGVEDRPRTIQQYGCVVMEVEDWIDAINQPAWGRQEKQIFGPGDEPMEIHVVRKTCSTRSLRDLGMSYFIE
;
A
#
# COMPACT_ATOMS: atom_id res chain seq x y z
N MET A 1 11.38 -12.88 5.52
CA MET A 1 10.22 -11.96 5.43
C MET A 1 9.47 -12.26 4.14
N LEU A 2 8.14 -12.39 4.20
CA LEU A 2 7.29 -12.61 3.02
C LEU A 2 6.22 -11.51 2.96
N SER A 3 5.70 -11.26 1.77
CA SER A 3 4.62 -10.31 1.53
C SER A 3 3.82 -10.73 0.28
N SER A 4 2.65 -10.13 0.10
CA SER A 4 1.86 -10.25 -1.12
C SER A 4 1.93 -8.94 -1.90
N HIS A 5 2.57 -8.98 -3.06
CA HIS A 5 2.84 -7.81 -3.90
C HIS A 5 1.71 -7.55 -4.91
N THR A 6 0.47 -7.45 -4.43
CA THR A 6 -0.71 -7.27 -5.27
C THR A 6 -0.85 -5.82 -5.72
N TYR A 7 -1.07 -5.60 -7.02
CA TYR A 7 -1.33 -4.29 -7.61
C TYR A 7 -2.83 -3.98 -7.62
N TRP A 8 -3.25 -3.00 -6.81
CA TRP A 8 -4.65 -2.64 -6.62
C TRP A 8 -5.04 -1.42 -7.47
N ASN A 9 -6.20 -1.51 -8.11
CA ASN A 9 -6.96 -0.34 -8.57
C ASN A 9 -8.44 -0.60 -8.26
N LEU A 10 -8.97 0.14 -7.28
CA LEU A 10 -10.36 -0.03 -6.81
C LEU A 10 -11.42 0.47 -7.80
N ASP A 11 -11.03 1.09 -8.92
CA ASP A 11 -11.95 1.46 -10.01
C ASP A 11 -11.99 0.39 -11.10
N GLY A 12 -11.24 -0.71 -10.95
CA GLY A 12 -11.10 -1.72 -12.00
C GLY A 12 -10.53 -1.16 -13.31
N PHE A 13 -9.82 -0.02 -13.23
CA PHE A 13 -9.37 0.78 -14.37
C PHE A 13 -10.51 1.31 -15.27
N ALA A 14 -11.76 1.24 -14.80
CA ALA A 14 -12.95 1.62 -15.56
C ALA A 14 -13.41 3.06 -15.29
N ASN A 15 -12.66 3.83 -14.50
CA ASN A 15 -12.96 5.23 -14.24
C ASN A 15 -12.73 6.07 -15.51
N ASN A 16 -13.80 6.73 -15.97
CA ASN A 16 -13.77 7.55 -17.18
C ASN A 16 -13.05 8.89 -16.98
N GLU A 17 -12.92 9.37 -15.75
CA GLU A 17 -12.24 10.62 -15.40
C GLU A 17 -10.72 10.45 -15.32
N THR A 18 -10.25 9.31 -14.79
CA THR A 18 -8.81 9.01 -14.67
C THR A 18 -8.51 7.51 -14.78
N ALA A 19 -7.32 7.17 -15.28
CA ALA A 19 -6.80 5.81 -15.28
C ALA A 19 -5.79 5.57 -14.14
N THR A 20 -5.57 6.56 -13.26
CA THR A 20 -4.68 6.46 -12.10
C THR A 20 -5.42 6.06 -10.82
N ALA A 21 -4.70 5.50 -9.86
CA ALA A 21 -5.18 5.24 -8.50
C ALA A 21 -4.95 6.43 -7.55
N LEU A 22 -4.48 7.58 -8.05
CA LEU A 22 -4.12 8.75 -7.24
C LEU A 22 -5.33 9.34 -6.48
N ASN A 23 -6.54 9.15 -7.00
CA ASN A 23 -7.75 9.63 -6.35
C ASN A 23 -8.24 8.71 -5.21
N HIS A 24 -7.61 7.55 -5.00
CA HIS A 24 -7.96 6.64 -3.92
C HIS A 24 -7.47 7.23 -2.60
N SER A 25 -8.34 7.20 -1.58
CA SER A 25 -8.02 7.62 -0.23
C SER A 25 -7.39 6.47 0.53
N LEU A 26 -6.18 6.69 1.05
CA LEU A 26 -5.45 5.79 1.92
C LEU A 26 -5.53 6.30 3.37
N TRP A 27 -5.68 5.39 4.31
CA TRP A 27 -5.60 5.66 5.74
C TRP A 27 -4.82 4.55 6.45
N LEU A 28 -3.78 4.92 7.20
CA LEU A 28 -2.88 4.03 7.92
C LEU A 28 -2.90 4.39 9.41
N PRO A 29 -3.96 4.06 10.18
CA PRO A 29 -4.17 4.60 11.53
C PRO A 29 -3.04 4.35 12.53
N TYR A 30 -2.24 3.31 12.33
CA TYR A 30 -1.07 3.00 13.16
C TYR A 30 0.26 3.45 12.54
N GLY A 31 0.23 4.02 11.34
CA GLY A 31 1.38 4.42 10.52
C GLY A 31 2.02 5.75 10.93
N GLY A 32 2.17 6.00 12.24
CA GLY A 32 2.77 7.24 12.75
C GLY A 32 4.28 7.35 12.52
N GLN A 33 4.93 6.25 12.13
CA GLN A 33 6.36 6.19 11.82
C GLN A 33 6.60 5.41 10.52
N ARG A 34 7.79 5.58 9.96
CA ARG A 34 8.27 4.85 8.78
C ARG A 34 9.77 4.59 8.88
N ILE A 35 10.26 3.58 8.17
CA ILE A 35 11.69 3.36 7.98
C ILE A 35 12.25 4.45 7.06
N ASP A 36 13.37 5.06 7.46
CA ASP A 36 14.12 5.96 6.58
C ASP A 36 14.95 5.17 5.58
N THR A 37 15.11 5.71 4.37
CA THR A 37 15.86 5.07 3.30
C THR A 37 16.75 6.06 2.56
N ASP A 38 17.86 5.57 2.04
CA ASP A 38 18.72 6.32 1.14
C ASP A 38 18.07 6.51 -0.26
N PRO A 39 18.69 7.26 -1.18
CA PRO A 39 18.11 7.50 -2.50
C PRO A 39 17.94 6.27 -3.41
N ILE A 40 18.49 5.10 -3.05
CA ILE A 40 18.25 3.84 -3.76
C ILE A 40 17.37 2.88 -2.96
N LEU A 41 16.68 3.40 -1.94
CA LEU A 41 15.70 2.72 -1.09
C LEU A 41 16.30 1.68 -0.12
N ILE A 42 17.58 1.80 0.22
CA ILE A 42 18.18 0.99 1.29
C ILE A 42 17.95 1.69 2.64
N PRO A 43 17.43 0.98 3.66
CA PRO A 43 17.25 1.56 4.99
C PRO A 43 18.54 2.10 5.61
N THR A 44 18.46 3.30 6.19
CA THR A 44 19.61 3.98 6.79
C THR A 44 19.85 3.58 8.24
N GLY A 45 18.89 2.88 8.86
CA GLY A 45 18.85 2.57 10.29
C GLY A 45 17.96 3.51 11.11
N ASP A 46 17.56 4.65 10.54
CA ASP A 46 16.71 5.64 11.19
C ASP A 46 15.21 5.32 11.03
N ILE A 47 14.42 5.76 12.01
CA ILE A 47 12.95 5.66 12.01
C ILE A 47 12.39 7.07 12.09
N LEU A 48 11.66 7.49 11.07
CA LEU A 48 11.12 8.84 10.98
C LEU A 48 9.69 8.88 11.46
N ALA A 49 9.35 9.91 12.22
CA ALA A 49 7.97 10.24 12.52
C ALA A 49 7.27 10.83 11.28
N ASN A 50 6.02 10.44 11.07
CA ASN A 50 5.12 11.04 10.09
C ASN A 50 4.39 12.21 10.79
N GLN A 51 4.93 13.42 10.66
CA GLN A 51 4.34 14.59 11.32
C GLN A 51 2.97 14.93 10.71
N PRO A 52 1.97 15.37 11.51
CA PRO A 52 0.67 15.79 10.98
C PRO A 52 0.81 16.80 9.83
N GLY A 53 0.12 16.54 8.71
CA GLY A 53 0.17 17.37 7.50
C GLY A 53 1.41 17.15 6.61
N SER A 54 2.34 16.27 6.99
CA SER A 54 3.51 15.95 6.14
C SER A 54 3.14 15.10 4.91
N LEU A 55 4.12 14.94 4.00
CA LEU A 55 3.97 14.12 2.79
C LEU A 55 3.49 12.70 3.11
N ASN A 56 4.09 12.08 4.13
CA ASN A 56 3.82 10.70 4.56
C ASN A 56 2.80 10.61 5.71
N ASP A 57 2.07 11.68 6.03
CA ASP A 57 0.96 11.62 6.99
C ASP A 57 -0.29 10.98 6.37
N PHE A 58 -0.38 9.64 6.45
CA PHE A 58 -1.59 8.88 6.13
C PHE A 58 -2.30 8.37 7.38
N TYR A 59 -1.79 8.67 8.59
CA TYR A 59 -2.33 8.12 9.82
C TYR A 59 -3.34 9.06 10.49
N THR A 60 -3.10 10.38 10.43
CA THR A 60 -3.94 11.37 11.14
C THR A 60 -5.37 11.37 10.60
N THR A 61 -5.51 11.37 9.27
CA THR A 61 -6.81 11.27 8.58
C THR A 61 -6.65 10.59 7.23
N PRO A 62 -7.72 10.02 6.65
CA PRO A 62 -7.67 9.49 5.28
C PRO A 62 -7.26 10.57 4.28
N LYS A 63 -6.29 10.26 3.41
CA LYS A 63 -5.70 11.19 2.45
C LYS A 63 -5.64 10.54 1.07
N GLN A 64 -5.98 11.28 0.01
CA GLN A 64 -5.77 10.80 -1.35
C GLN A 64 -4.28 10.59 -1.63
N ILE A 65 -3.93 9.49 -2.29
CA ILE A 65 -2.53 9.20 -2.66
C ILE A 65 -1.96 10.37 -3.47
N GLY A 66 -2.75 10.94 -4.38
CA GLY A 66 -2.39 12.07 -5.23
C GLY A 66 -2.29 13.43 -4.53
N ALA A 67 -2.72 13.57 -3.26
CA ALA A 67 -2.94 14.87 -2.63
C ALA A 67 -1.71 15.79 -2.64
N ASN A 68 -0.51 15.20 -2.55
CA ASN A 68 0.75 15.93 -2.47
C ASN A 68 1.56 15.93 -3.77
N PHE A 69 1.00 15.46 -4.90
CA PHE A 69 1.76 15.36 -6.16
C PHE A 69 2.16 16.70 -6.77
N SER A 70 1.51 17.80 -6.36
CA SER A 70 1.91 19.17 -6.69
C SER A 70 2.95 19.75 -5.74
N ASN A 71 3.27 19.08 -4.63
CA ASN A 71 4.29 19.52 -3.68
C ASN A 71 5.68 19.13 -4.20
N PRO A 72 6.60 20.09 -4.45
CA PRO A 72 7.94 19.79 -4.94
C PRO A 72 8.75 18.88 -4.00
N ASP A 73 8.46 18.90 -2.70
CA ASP A 73 9.13 18.06 -1.70
C ASP A 73 8.80 16.57 -1.86
N LEU A 74 7.78 16.20 -2.66
CA LEU A 74 7.47 14.81 -2.96
C LEU A 74 8.52 14.17 -3.89
N LEU A 75 9.29 14.97 -4.64
CA LEU A 75 10.40 14.47 -5.44
C LEU A 75 11.50 13.90 -4.51
N GLY A 76 11.86 12.65 -4.72
CA GLY A 76 12.80 11.93 -3.86
C GLY A 76 12.13 11.04 -2.80
N ASN A 77 10.82 11.21 -2.55
CA ASN A 77 10.11 10.49 -1.48
C ASN A 77 9.96 8.98 -1.74
N CYS A 78 10.12 8.55 -3.00
CA CYS A 78 10.15 7.14 -3.40
C CYS A 78 11.48 6.75 -4.05
N GLY A 79 12.57 7.39 -3.62
CA GLY A 79 13.92 7.19 -4.15
C GLY A 79 14.32 8.27 -5.16
N ASN A 80 15.56 8.17 -5.65
CA ASN A 80 16.18 9.21 -6.47
C ASN A 80 15.37 9.49 -7.74
N ASN A 81 15.06 10.77 -7.98
CA ASN A 81 14.28 11.22 -9.12
C ASN A 81 12.89 10.54 -9.27
N CYS A 82 12.31 10.11 -8.14
CA CYS A 82 10.98 9.51 -8.08
C CYS A 82 9.98 10.46 -7.41
N THR A 83 8.78 10.59 -7.95
CA THR A 83 7.67 11.34 -7.34
C THR A 83 6.55 10.39 -6.97
N GLY A 84 6.24 10.28 -5.69
CA GLY A 84 5.23 9.34 -5.19
C GLY A 84 5.61 8.72 -3.86
N TYR A 85 5.14 7.50 -3.64
CA TYR A 85 5.36 6.74 -2.41
C TYR A 85 5.93 5.37 -2.76
N ASP A 86 6.98 5.00 -2.04
CA ASP A 86 7.55 3.66 -1.97
C ASP A 86 8.17 3.54 -0.57
N THR A 87 7.33 3.21 0.41
CA THR A 87 7.63 3.50 1.81
C THR A 87 7.08 2.44 2.75
N CYS A 88 7.94 1.98 3.67
CA CYS A 88 7.60 1.03 4.73
C CYS A 88 7.11 1.80 5.96
N TYR A 89 5.79 1.82 6.17
CA TYR A 89 5.17 2.39 7.36
C TYR A 89 5.16 1.38 8.50
N LEU A 90 5.42 1.81 9.72
CA LEU A 90 5.38 0.94 10.91
C LEU A 90 3.98 0.91 11.50
N THR A 91 3.47 -0.27 11.86
CA THR A 91 2.13 -0.43 12.45
C THR A 91 2.21 -0.37 13.98
N ASN A 92 2.37 0.85 14.52
CA ASN A 92 2.56 1.10 15.94
C ASN A 92 1.29 0.83 16.78
N ARG A 93 1.08 -0.43 17.14
CA ARG A 93 -0.01 -0.89 18.02
C ARG A 93 0.52 -1.10 19.43
N ILE A 94 -0.20 -0.59 20.43
CA ILE A 94 0.16 -0.78 21.83
C ILE A 94 -0.33 -2.17 22.27
N ALA A 95 0.59 -3.03 22.72
CA ALA A 95 0.27 -4.35 23.25
C ALA A 95 -0.40 -4.27 24.64
N PRO A 96 -1.30 -5.21 24.98
CA PRO A 96 -1.81 -6.28 24.12
C PRO A 96 -2.84 -5.73 23.12
N TYR A 97 -2.81 -6.24 21.88
CA TYR A 97 -3.83 -5.96 20.88
C TYR A 97 -4.32 -7.28 20.27
N ASP A 98 -5.58 -7.31 19.86
CA ASP A 98 -6.16 -8.41 19.10
C ASP A 98 -6.44 -7.91 17.67
N TRP A 99 -5.60 -8.36 16.73
CA TRP A 99 -5.73 -8.00 15.32
C TRP A 99 -6.92 -8.70 14.62
N THR A 100 -7.49 -9.74 15.25
CA THR A 100 -8.64 -10.50 14.74
C THR A 100 -9.98 -9.92 15.21
N ALA A 101 -10.03 -9.40 16.44
CA ALA A 101 -11.20 -8.70 16.99
C ALA A 101 -11.37 -7.27 16.46
N GLY A 102 -10.32 -6.71 15.85
CA GLY A 102 -10.21 -5.28 15.55
C GLY A 102 -11.34 -4.70 14.70
N GLU A 103 -11.95 -3.63 15.20
CA GLU A 103 -12.82 -2.73 14.42
C GLU A 103 -11.99 -1.84 13.48
N THR A 104 -10.75 -1.53 13.86
CA THR A 104 -9.85 -0.62 13.12
C THR A 104 -8.82 -1.40 12.30
N PRO A 105 -8.81 -1.28 10.96
CA PRO A 105 -7.80 -1.93 10.12
C PRO A 105 -6.43 -1.27 10.25
N VAL A 106 -5.34 -1.97 9.91
CA VAL A 106 -4.01 -1.35 9.82
C VAL A 106 -3.87 -0.45 8.60
N ALA A 107 -4.65 -0.75 7.55
CA ALA A 107 -4.73 0.06 6.36
C ALA A 107 -6.15 0.02 5.78
N ARG A 108 -6.62 1.17 5.29
CA ARG A 108 -7.87 1.31 4.54
C ARG A 108 -7.59 2.02 3.24
N LEU A 109 -7.95 1.39 2.13
CA LEU A 109 -7.93 2.00 0.80
C LEU A 109 -9.37 2.13 0.31
N ARG A 110 -9.74 3.31 -0.17
CA ARG A 110 -11.10 3.58 -0.65
C ARG A 110 -11.08 4.34 -1.97
N SER A 111 -11.90 3.93 -2.92
CA SER A 111 -12.26 4.75 -4.06
C SER A 111 -13.61 5.41 -3.84
N ALA A 112 -13.66 6.74 -4.02
CA ALA A 112 -14.92 7.47 -4.03
C ALA A 112 -15.76 7.18 -5.28
N TRP A 113 -15.12 6.91 -6.42
CA TRP A 113 -15.78 6.72 -7.71
C TRP A 113 -16.52 5.37 -7.76
N SER A 114 -15.82 4.28 -7.43
CA SER A 114 -16.44 2.94 -7.41
C SER A 114 -17.24 2.69 -6.14
N GLY A 115 -16.95 3.43 -5.07
CA GLY A 115 -17.49 3.18 -3.74
C GLY A 115 -16.91 1.95 -3.05
N ILE A 116 -15.87 1.32 -3.64
CA ILE A 116 -15.18 0.17 -3.05
C ILE A 116 -14.22 0.65 -1.96
N GLN A 117 -14.22 -0.10 -0.86
CA GLN A 117 -13.26 0.01 0.22
C GLN A 117 -12.64 -1.36 0.51
N VAL A 118 -11.33 -1.37 0.74
CA VAL A 118 -10.57 -2.52 1.23
C VAL A 118 -9.97 -2.15 2.57
N ASP A 119 -10.36 -2.89 3.60
CA ASP A 119 -9.81 -2.80 4.95
C ASP A 119 -8.88 -3.99 5.19
N VAL A 120 -7.64 -3.72 5.59
CA VAL A 120 -6.60 -4.73 5.82
C VAL A 120 -6.35 -4.89 7.31
N PHE A 121 -6.45 -6.12 7.79
CA PHE A 121 -6.13 -6.52 9.15
C PHE A 121 -5.01 -7.55 9.09
N THR A 122 -4.02 -7.43 9.97
CA THR A 122 -2.88 -8.34 10.00
C THR A 122 -2.21 -8.33 11.37
N ASP A 123 -1.49 -9.39 11.70
CA ASP A 123 -0.56 -9.44 12.84
C ASP A 123 0.80 -8.79 12.57
N GLN A 124 1.13 -8.43 11.32
CA GLN A 124 2.44 -7.89 10.98
C GLN A 124 2.67 -6.44 11.43
N ASP A 125 3.94 -6.11 11.69
CA ASP A 125 4.38 -4.86 12.34
C ASP A 125 4.80 -3.74 11.36
N ALA A 126 4.69 -3.98 10.05
CA ALA A 126 4.92 -2.98 9.02
C ALA A 126 3.93 -3.12 7.85
N PHE A 127 3.86 -2.06 7.05
CA PHE A 127 2.99 -1.97 5.88
C PHE A 127 3.65 -1.13 4.79
N GLN A 128 4.05 -1.77 3.70
CA GLN A 128 4.68 -1.11 2.57
C GLN A 128 3.62 -0.62 1.58
N ILE A 129 3.78 0.64 1.15
CA ILE A 129 2.95 1.28 0.14
C ILE A 129 3.83 1.68 -1.03
N TYR A 130 3.46 1.22 -2.22
CA TYR A 130 4.04 1.70 -3.47
C TYR A 130 2.95 2.26 -4.39
N SER A 131 3.11 3.52 -4.81
CA SER A 131 2.12 4.24 -5.63
C SER A 131 2.27 3.99 -7.14
N CYS A 132 2.97 2.93 -7.57
CA CYS A 132 3.13 2.56 -8.97
C CYS A 132 3.84 3.61 -9.86
N GLY A 133 4.79 4.37 -9.30
CA GLY A 133 5.53 5.41 -10.04
C GLY A 133 6.46 4.89 -11.14
N GLY A 134 6.88 3.64 -11.10
CA GLY A 134 7.68 2.97 -12.12
C GLY A 134 6.87 2.25 -13.21
N GLN A 135 5.53 2.24 -13.14
CA GLN A 135 4.72 1.64 -14.19
C GLN A 135 4.74 2.49 -15.47
N ASN A 136 4.73 1.83 -16.64
CA ASN A 136 4.94 2.49 -17.93
C ASN A 136 3.93 2.06 -19.02
N GLY A 137 2.88 1.33 -18.67
CA GLY A 137 1.88 0.86 -19.65
C GLY A 137 2.27 -0.41 -20.41
N SER A 138 3.33 -1.11 -20.02
CA SER A 138 3.72 -2.38 -20.66
C SER A 138 2.85 -3.58 -20.24
N MET A 139 2.23 -3.52 -19.06
CA MET A 139 1.38 -4.58 -18.54
C MET A 139 -0.06 -4.41 -19.00
N ALA A 140 -0.60 -5.40 -19.73
CA ALA A 140 -1.99 -5.40 -20.16
C ALA A 140 -2.96 -5.66 -18.98
N LEU A 141 -4.12 -5.00 -19.04
CA LEU A 141 -5.22 -5.27 -18.11
C LEU A 141 -5.87 -6.63 -18.42
N LYS A 142 -6.49 -7.25 -17.41
CA LYS A 142 -7.30 -8.45 -17.63
C LYS A 142 -8.44 -8.15 -18.60
N SER A 143 -8.94 -9.14 -19.33
CA SER A 143 -10.02 -8.95 -20.33
C SER A 143 -11.30 -8.34 -19.75
N THR A 144 -11.53 -8.46 -18.44
CA THR A 144 -12.69 -7.90 -17.73
C THR A 144 -12.45 -6.51 -17.14
N GLN A 145 -11.25 -5.95 -17.26
CA GLN A 145 -10.87 -4.67 -16.65
C GLN A 145 -10.72 -3.56 -17.70
N GLY A 146 -10.82 -2.31 -17.25
CA GLY A 146 -10.63 -1.15 -18.09
C GLY A 146 -11.84 -0.77 -18.94
N LEU A 147 -11.70 0.31 -19.69
CA LEU A 147 -12.68 0.75 -20.66
C LEU A 147 -12.46 0.03 -22.00
N HIS A 148 -13.55 -0.35 -22.66
CA HIS A 148 -13.53 -1.03 -23.96
C HIS A 148 -13.88 -0.04 -25.07
N GLY A 149 -13.11 -0.05 -26.17
CA GLY A 149 -13.38 0.79 -27.33
C GLY A 149 -13.11 2.29 -27.12
N VAL A 150 -12.26 2.63 -26.15
CA VAL A 150 -11.88 4.02 -25.82
C VAL A 150 -10.40 4.21 -26.19
N GLU A 151 -10.13 4.99 -27.24
CA GLU A 151 -8.81 5.09 -27.88
C GLU A 151 -7.75 5.75 -26.98
N ASP A 152 -8.11 6.78 -26.21
CA ASP A 152 -7.24 7.50 -25.29
C ASP A 152 -7.07 6.81 -23.93
N ARG A 153 -7.69 5.64 -23.75
CA ARG A 153 -7.60 4.81 -22.54
C ARG A 153 -7.05 3.43 -22.90
N PRO A 154 -5.72 3.33 -23.16
CA PRO A 154 -5.10 2.06 -23.46
C PRO A 154 -5.36 1.06 -22.32
N ARG A 155 -5.63 -0.19 -22.67
CA ARG A 155 -5.94 -1.25 -21.70
C ARG A 155 -4.67 -1.82 -21.08
N THR A 156 -3.87 -0.94 -20.47
CA THR A 156 -2.61 -1.26 -19.79
C THR A 156 -2.48 -0.49 -18.47
N ILE A 157 -1.59 -0.95 -17.58
CA ILE A 157 -1.29 -0.29 -16.31
C ILE A 157 -0.26 0.82 -16.55
N GLN A 158 -0.74 2.06 -16.66
CA GLN A 158 0.11 3.24 -16.79
C GLN A 158 0.78 3.65 -15.47
N GLN A 159 1.67 4.64 -15.53
CA GLN A 159 2.26 5.27 -14.35
C GLN A 159 1.18 5.72 -13.37
N TYR A 160 1.34 5.38 -12.09
CA TYR A 160 0.35 5.61 -11.03
C TYR A 160 -1.01 4.94 -11.25
N GLY A 161 -1.09 3.96 -12.16
CA GLY A 161 -2.31 3.20 -12.47
C GLY A 161 -2.80 2.32 -11.33
N CYS A 162 -1.99 2.12 -10.30
CA CYS A 162 -2.26 1.21 -9.19
C CYS A 162 -1.66 1.71 -7.88
N VAL A 163 -1.96 1.00 -6.80
CA VAL A 163 -1.26 1.07 -5.52
C VAL A 163 -0.97 -0.35 -5.06
N VAL A 164 0.21 -0.58 -4.52
CA VAL A 164 0.61 -1.84 -3.89
C VAL A 164 0.49 -1.68 -2.38
N MET A 165 -0.04 -2.71 -1.73
CA MET A 165 -0.30 -2.76 -0.29
C MET A 165 0.28 -4.05 0.26
N GLU A 166 1.49 -3.94 0.78
CA GLU A 166 2.32 -5.05 1.21
C GLU A 166 2.28 -5.17 2.73
N VAL A 167 1.80 -6.33 3.19
CA VAL A 167 1.76 -6.70 4.61
C VAL A 167 3.03 -7.45 4.91
N GLU A 168 3.88 -6.86 5.74
CA GLU A 168 5.21 -7.39 5.98
C GLU A 168 5.78 -6.93 7.32
N ASP A 169 7.01 -7.36 7.58
CA ASP A 169 7.78 -6.86 8.69
C ASP A 169 8.69 -5.69 8.27
N TRP A 170 9.45 -5.12 9.19
CA TRP A 170 10.34 -4.00 8.97
C TRP A 170 11.39 -4.34 7.90
N ILE A 171 11.42 -3.57 6.82
CA ILE A 171 12.41 -3.73 5.73
C ILE A 171 13.84 -3.63 6.27
N ASP A 172 14.74 -4.47 5.79
CA ASP A 172 16.16 -4.52 6.20
C ASP A 172 16.43 -4.87 7.68
N ALA A 173 15.44 -5.32 8.45
CA ALA A 173 15.68 -5.54 9.89
C ALA A 173 16.70 -6.64 10.20
N ILE A 174 16.96 -7.57 9.27
CA ILE A 174 18.06 -8.54 9.35
C ILE A 174 19.44 -7.85 9.45
N ASN A 175 19.61 -6.69 8.81
CA ASN A 175 20.83 -5.89 8.85
C ASN A 175 20.81 -4.80 9.94
N GLN A 176 19.69 -4.67 10.66
CA GLN A 176 19.47 -3.64 11.69
C GLN A 176 19.14 -4.28 13.05
N PRO A 177 20.10 -4.99 13.68
CA PRO A 177 19.85 -5.80 14.89
C PRO A 177 19.36 -4.96 16.08
N ALA A 178 19.66 -3.67 16.11
CA ALA A 178 19.20 -2.73 17.15
C ALA A 178 17.67 -2.56 17.19
N TRP A 179 16.96 -2.89 16.10
CA TRP A 179 15.50 -2.84 16.06
C TRP A 179 14.81 -4.03 16.73
N GLY A 180 15.56 -5.06 17.15
CA GLY A 180 15.02 -6.18 17.91
C GLY A 180 14.06 -7.09 17.12
N ARG A 181 14.18 -7.12 15.78
CA ARG A 181 13.30 -7.91 14.89
C ARG A 181 13.83 -9.31 14.55
N GLN A 182 14.98 -9.73 15.09
CA GLN A 182 15.64 -10.97 14.65
C GLN A 182 14.75 -12.21 14.76
N GLU A 183 14.03 -12.37 15.87
CA GLU A 183 13.10 -13.49 16.10
C GLU A 183 11.88 -13.50 15.15
N LYS A 184 11.65 -12.41 14.40
CA LYS A 184 10.57 -12.27 13.42
C LYS A 184 11.05 -12.48 11.98
N GLN A 185 12.36 -12.50 11.73
CA GLN A 185 12.91 -12.56 10.38
C GLN A 185 13.91 -13.69 10.14
N ILE A 186 14.58 -14.17 11.20
CA ILE A 186 15.56 -15.25 11.14
C ILE A 186 14.95 -16.48 11.81
N PHE A 187 14.82 -17.55 11.05
CA PHE A 187 14.25 -18.82 11.51
C PHE A 187 15.25 -19.94 11.22
N GLY A 188 15.47 -20.80 12.20
CA GLY A 188 16.37 -21.96 12.15
C GLY A 188 15.65 -23.30 12.36
N PRO A 189 16.38 -24.41 12.24
CA PRO A 189 15.85 -25.73 12.52
C PRO A 189 15.40 -25.87 13.98
N GLY A 190 14.11 -26.15 14.20
CA GLY A 190 13.53 -26.34 15.53
C GLY A 190 12.75 -25.13 16.06
N ASP A 191 12.80 -23.99 15.37
CA ASP A 191 11.95 -22.83 15.67
C ASP A 191 10.49 -23.10 15.26
N GLU A 192 9.58 -22.30 15.81
CA GLU A 192 8.20 -22.29 15.34
C GLU A 192 8.15 -21.86 13.86
N PRO A 193 7.18 -22.38 13.07
CA PRO A 193 7.00 -21.94 11.70
C PRO A 193 6.81 -20.43 11.62
N MET A 194 7.37 -19.82 10.59
CA MET A 194 7.02 -18.45 10.25
C MET A 194 5.56 -18.42 9.79
N GLU A 195 4.75 -17.62 10.48
CA GLU A 195 3.35 -17.39 10.16
C GLU A 195 3.11 -15.91 9.84
N ILE A 196 2.28 -15.67 8.83
CA ILE A 196 1.82 -14.34 8.45
C ILE A 196 0.32 -14.42 8.28
N HIS A 197 -0.41 -13.59 9.02
CA HIS A 197 -1.85 -13.53 8.90
C HIS A 197 -2.30 -12.22 8.30
N VAL A 198 -3.11 -12.29 7.25
CA VAL A 198 -3.72 -11.12 6.62
C VAL A 198 -5.17 -11.41 6.28
N VAL A 199 -6.06 -10.51 6.68
CA VAL A 199 -7.47 -10.52 6.31
C VAL A 199 -7.77 -9.21 5.58
N ARG A 200 -8.26 -9.32 4.34
CA ARG A 200 -8.72 -8.19 3.53
C ARG A 200 -10.24 -8.24 3.45
N LYS A 201 -10.91 -7.27 4.07
CA LYS A 201 -12.37 -7.13 4.00
C LYS A 201 -12.73 -6.09 2.95
N THR A 202 -13.51 -6.48 1.97
CA THR A 202 -13.99 -5.57 0.93
C THR A 202 -15.45 -5.21 1.17
N CYS A 203 -15.76 -3.92 1.12
CA CYS A 203 -17.13 -3.42 1.10
C CYS A 203 -17.31 -2.57 -0.16
N SER A 204 -18.53 -2.51 -0.70
CA SER A 204 -18.86 -1.66 -1.83
C SER A 204 -20.27 -1.11 -1.71
N THR A 205 -20.44 0.15 -2.12
CA THR A 205 -21.77 0.74 -2.33
C THR A 205 -22.34 0.43 -3.72
N ARG A 206 -21.58 -0.30 -4.58
CA ARG A 206 -22.00 -0.78 -5.91
C ARG A 206 -21.75 -2.29 -6.04
N SER A 207 -22.37 -2.92 -7.05
CA SER A 207 -22.08 -4.32 -7.37
C SER A 207 -20.65 -4.45 -7.92
N LEU A 208 -19.83 -5.33 -7.32
CA LEU A 208 -18.47 -5.63 -7.81
C LEU A 208 -18.47 -6.20 -9.25
N ARG A 209 -19.57 -6.84 -9.66
CA ARG A 209 -19.73 -7.39 -11.02
C ARG A 209 -19.82 -6.30 -12.08
N ASP A 210 -20.42 -5.16 -11.73
CA ASP A 210 -20.65 -4.04 -12.67
C ASP A 210 -19.34 -3.32 -13.02
N LEU A 211 -18.29 -3.53 -12.21
CA LEU A 211 -16.95 -2.99 -12.39
C LEU A 211 -16.00 -3.99 -13.06
N GLY A 212 -16.50 -5.15 -13.53
CA GLY A 212 -15.68 -6.18 -14.15
C GLY A 212 -14.66 -6.83 -13.19
N MET A 213 -14.81 -6.59 -11.88
CA MET A 213 -13.94 -7.12 -10.83
C MET A 213 -14.37 -8.54 -10.49
N SER A 214 -13.99 -9.48 -11.36
CA SER A 214 -14.23 -10.91 -11.14
C SER A 214 -13.14 -11.45 -10.24
N TYR A 215 -13.45 -11.58 -8.94
CA TYR A 215 -12.63 -12.20 -7.89
C TYR A 215 -11.21 -11.60 -7.71
N PHE A 216 -11.03 -10.87 -6.61
CA PHE A 216 -9.72 -10.53 -6.06
C PHE A 216 -9.04 -11.79 -5.49
N ILE A 217 -8.61 -12.75 -6.32
CA ILE A 217 -7.78 -13.86 -5.83
C ILE A 217 -6.73 -14.22 -6.91
N GLU A 218 -5.48 -14.15 -6.44
CA GLU A 218 -4.18 -14.67 -6.94
C GLU A 218 -3.69 -14.25 -8.34
#